data_AF-A0A523EKA9-F1
#
_entry.id   AF-A0A523EKA9-F1
#
_cell.length_a   1.000
_cell.length_b   1.000
_cell.length_c   1.000
_cell.angle_alpha   90.00
_cell.angle_beta   90.00
_cell.angle_gamma   90.00
#
_symmetry.space_group_name_H-M   'P 1'
#
loop_
_entity.id
_entity.type
_entity.pdbx_description
1 polymer ?
#
loop_
_entity_poly.entity_id
_entity_poly.type
_entity_poly.pdbx_seq_one_letter_code
_entity_poly.pdbx_strand_id
1 'polypeptide(L)'
;MPKLVVNPNSSNKKEVSIASRVISIGRDPSNDLVLSDSMVSRRHAILEQRDDVFVLRDNGSANGTLVNGDKLEREHTLRDGDLVAIGSARLLFQLDNAHDLEPAASDPPVADGEAASDMRDAEADKGSPSGKSRCPSCEAPSLKNDRFCRKCGAELVRKQVAVCTACGRRVQLPAEFCGHCGHELPASDKVASTQANAADLDLKNTDPDRPDRQPAPLERRKPGMRKRKNEEPAGFGVRLVAAVVDGMILGIPLFLTTLVWGTFALSATGTGPRSLPSFSFPLLAIAFPMLCLFYFVFFWGYRGATPGKSLLAIVVESEEGESPIGFQRAALRALGYVASLLMMGLGFVLIAFSDDKRGLHDRIAGTRVIRNP
;
A
#
# COMPACT_ATOMS: atom_id res chain seq x y z
N MET A 1 28.64 18.36 16.14
CA MET A 1 28.76 16.95 15.69
C MET A 1 27.56 16.60 14.83
N PRO A 2 27.75 16.10 13.60
CA PRO A 2 26.63 15.74 12.73
C PRO A 2 25.76 14.65 13.37
N LYS A 3 24.45 14.63 13.04
CA LYS A 3 23.48 13.75 13.69
C LYS A 3 22.40 13.26 12.73
N LEU A 4 21.86 12.08 13.03
CA LEU A 4 20.65 11.53 12.42
C LEU A 4 19.48 11.70 13.37
N VAL A 5 18.45 12.43 12.95
CA VAL A 5 17.18 12.54 13.67
C VAL A 5 16.22 11.48 13.13
N VAL A 6 16.05 10.40 13.89
CA VAL A 6 15.11 9.31 13.62
C VAL A 6 13.69 9.79 13.90
N ASN A 7 12.79 9.55 12.94
CA ASN A 7 11.35 9.84 12.96
C ASN A 7 11.01 11.26 13.45
N PRO A 8 11.49 12.32 12.77
CA PRO A 8 11.47 13.68 13.29
C PRO A 8 10.07 14.28 13.54
N ASN A 9 9.01 13.72 12.93
CA ASN A 9 7.60 14.12 13.13
C ASN A 9 6.78 13.07 13.89
N SER A 10 7.42 12.17 14.62
CA SER A 10 6.77 11.17 15.47
C SER A 10 6.98 11.50 16.95
N SER A 11 6.08 11.02 17.81
CA SER A 11 6.33 10.95 19.26
C SER A 11 7.57 10.12 19.59
N ASN A 12 7.91 9.14 18.75
CA ASN A 12 9.11 8.30 18.87
C ASN A 12 10.35 8.93 18.21
N LYS A 13 10.49 10.26 18.26
CA LYS A 13 11.67 10.97 17.76
C LYS A 13 12.90 10.59 18.59
N LYS A 14 14.00 10.21 17.93
CA LYS A 14 15.30 9.95 18.57
C LYS A 14 16.42 10.64 17.81
N GLU A 15 17.29 11.36 18.52
CA GLU A 15 18.50 11.94 17.93
C GLU A 15 19.69 11.01 18.18
N VAL A 16 20.51 10.78 17.15
CA VAL A 16 21.68 9.90 17.20
C VAL A 16 22.87 10.67 16.63
N SER A 17 23.87 10.94 17.47
CA SER A 17 25.11 11.58 17.04
C SER A 17 25.95 10.64 16.18
N ILE A 18 26.52 11.16 15.10
CA ILE A 18 27.45 10.43 14.25
C ILE A 18 28.84 10.57 14.87
N ALA A 19 29.22 9.58 15.69
CA ALA A 19 30.49 9.56 16.41
C ALA A 19 31.57 8.67 15.74
N SER A 20 31.16 7.76 14.85
CA SER A 20 32.02 6.78 14.18
C SER A 20 32.16 7.10 12.69
N ARG A 21 33.34 6.83 12.11
CA ARG A 21 33.58 6.95 10.66
C ARG A 21 32.70 6.02 9.82
N VAL A 22 32.24 4.91 10.38
CA VAL A 22 31.29 3.99 9.75
C VAL A 22 30.16 3.73 10.74
N ILE A 23 28.93 3.85 10.28
CA ILE A 23 27.71 3.55 11.04
C ILE A 23 26.88 2.58 10.21
N SER A 24 26.67 1.38 10.75
CA SER A 24 25.76 0.39 10.21
C SER A 24 24.32 0.67 10.63
N ILE A 25 23.38 0.50 9.70
CA ILE A 25 21.96 0.77 9.89
C ILE A 25 21.17 -0.49 9.52
N GLY A 26 20.29 -0.97 10.41
CA GLY A 26 19.49 -2.17 10.14
C GLY A 26 18.63 -2.61 11.31
N ARG A 27 17.84 -3.69 11.13
CA ARG A 27 17.00 -4.22 12.22
C ARG A 27 17.71 -5.16 13.19
N ASP A 28 18.92 -5.60 12.85
CA ASP A 28 19.69 -6.49 13.70
C ASP A 28 20.26 -5.69 14.89
N PRO A 29 20.19 -6.20 16.14
CA PRO A 29 20.74 -5.50 17.30
C PRO A 29 22.27 -5.31 17.23
N SER A 30 22.98 -5.96 16.30
CA SER A 30 24.40 -5.74 16.07
C SER A 30 24.74 -4.46 15.27
N ASN A 31 23.77 -3.63 14.89
CA ASN A 31 24.02 -2.38 14.16
C ASN A 31 24.16 -1.19 15.11
N ASP A 32 24.92 -0.19 14.69
CA ASP A 32 25.08 1.09 15.40
C ASP A 32 23.75 1.86 15.49
N LEU A 33 22.97 1.85 14.39
CA LEU A 33 21.61 2.37 14.34
C LEU A 33 20.59 1.24 14.11
N VAL A 34 20.06 0.72 15.22
CA VAL A 34 19.01 -0.31 15.21
C VAL A 34 17.64 0.31 14.90
N LEU A 35 16.99 -0.19 13.86
CA LEU A 35 15.63 0.19 13.44
C LEU A 35 14.70 -1.03 13.55
N SER A 36 13.84 -1.04 14.58
CA SER A 36 12.97 -2.19 14.93
C SER A 36 11.73 -2.32 14.02
N ASP A 37 11.97 -2.54 12.72
CA ASP A 37 10.94 -2.62 11.68
C ASP A 37 11.17 -3.85 10.80
N SER A 38 10.10 -4.59 10.49
CA SER A 38 10.13 -5.79 9.65
C SER A 38 10.49 -5.48 8.19
N MET A 39 10.21 -4.28 7.69
CA MET A 39 10.61 -3.82 6.36
C MET A 39 12.11 -3.49 6.25
N VAL A 40 12.87 -3.51 7.36
CA VAL A 40 14.28 -3.18 7.37
C VAL A 40 15.12 -4.47 7.36
N SER A 41 16.02 -4.63 6.38
CA SER A 41 17.01 -5.72 6.38
C SER A 41 17.87 -5.74 7.64
N ARG A 42 18.40 -6.93 8.00
CA ARG A 42 19.29 -7.11 9.16
C ARG A 42 20.45 -6.14 9.17
N ARG A 43 21.17 -6.02 8.04
CA ARG A 43 22.09 -4.94 7.72
C ARG A 43 21.55 -4.29 6.45
N HIS A 44 21.02 -3.08 6.55
CA HIS A 44 20.22 -2.43 5.50
C HIS A 44 21.04 -1.41 4.71
N ALA A 45 21.71 -0.51 5.42
CA ALA A 45 22.52 0.54 4.84
C ALA A 45 23.77 0.78 5.69
N ILE A 46 24.76 1.40 5.09
CA ILE A 46 25.97 1.87 5.77
C ILE A 46 26.12 3.36 5.47
N LEU A 47 26.33 4.14 6.52
CA LEU A 47 26.75 5.52 6.43
C LEU A 47 28.25 5.57 6.72
N GLU A 48 29.03 6.10 5.78
CA GLU A 48 30.48 6.19 5.86
C GLU A 48 30.91 7.65 5.74
N GLN A 49 31.71 8.13 6.69
CA GLN A 49 32.39 9.43 6.60
C GLN A 49 33.67 9.25 5.78
N ARG A 50 33.72 9.90 4.62
CA ARG A 50 34.92 10.02 3.78
C ARG A 50 35.35 11.48 3.85
N ASP A 51 36.45 11.73 4.54
CA ASP A 51 36.95 13.08 4.83
C ASP A 51 35.85 13.97 5.46
N ASP A 52 35.49 15.09 4.82
CA ASP A 52 34.45 16.01 5.27
C ASP A 52 33.03 15.68 4.76
N VAL A 53 32.87 14.60 3.98
CA VAL A 53 31.57 14.21 3.39
C VAL A 53 31.02 12.90 3.96
N PHE A 54 29.69 12.83 4.04
CA PHE A 54 28.97 11.68 4.54
C PHE A 54 28.31 10.93 3.38
N VAL A 55 28.76 9.70 3.13
CA VAL A 55 28.34 8.87 2.00
C VAL A 55 27.45 7.74 2.50
N LEU A 56 26.19 7.75 2.06
CA LEU A 56 25.23 6.68 2.35
C LEU A 56 25.24 5.66 1.22
N ARG A 57 25.29 4.38 1.57
CA ARG A 57 25.11 3.26 0.63
C ARG A 57 24.11 2.24 1.15
N ASP A 58 23.30 1.70 0.24
CA ASP A 58 22.48 0.53 0.53
C ASP A 58 23.36 -0.74 0.58
N ASN A 59 23.06 -1.66 1.48
CA ASN A 59 23.84 -2.88 1.73
C ASN A 59 23.07 -4.13 1.26
N GLY A 60 22.47 -4.08 0.07
CA GLY A 60 21.70 -5.18 -0.50
C GLY A 60 20.38 -5.41 0.24
N SER A 61 19.69 -4.32 0.57
CA SER A 61 18.42 -4.38 1.30
C SER A 61 17.27 -4.89 0.43
N ALA A 62 16.27 -5.53 1.04
CA ALA A 62 15.16 -6.12 0.29
C ALA A 62 14.20 -5.07 -0.29
N ASN A 63 14.00 -3.95 0.42
CA ASN A 63 13.08 -2.88 0.04
C ASN A 63 13.77 -1.67 -0.61
N GLY A 64 15.11 -1.58 -0.48
CA GLY A 64 15.89 -0.43 -0.89
C GLY A 64 15.83 0.73 0.11
N THR A 65 16.91 1.49 0.13
CA THR A 65 16.99 2.82 0.76
C THR A 65 16.46 3.88 -0.21
N LEU A 66 15.79 4.93 0.29
CA LEU A 66 15.43 6.11 -0.49
C LEU A 66 16.02 7.38 0.13
N VAL A 67 16.40 8.37 -0.68
CA VAL A 67 16.85 9.69 -0.24
C VAL A 67 15.98 10.74 -0.90
N ASN A 68 15.38 11.63 -0.09
CA ASN A 68 14.40 12.64 -0.51
C ASN A 68 13.22 12.10 -1.35
N GLY A 69 12.96 10.80 -1.22
CA GLY A 69 11.91 10.04 -1.91
C GLY A 69 12.33 9.35 -3.22
N ASP A 70 13.59 9.48 -3.65
CA ASP A 70 14.15 8.78 -4.80
C ASP A 70 14.90 7.52 -4.33
N LYS A 71 14.80 6.42 -5.07
CA LYS A 71 15.45 5.16 -4.69
C LYS A 71 16.95 5.25 -4.91
N LEU A 72 17.72 4.81 -3.91
CA LEU A 72 19.17 4.83 -3.93
C LEU A 72 19.70 3.68 -4.81
N GLU A 73 20.24 4.00 -5.99
CA GLU A 73 20.83 3.02 -6.92
C GLU A 73 22.35 2.86 -6.78
N ARG A 74 23.03 3.88 -6.25
CA ARG A 74 24.48 3.95 -6.01
C ARG A 74 24.74 4.63 -4.68
N GLU A 75 25.99 4.84 -4.30
CA GLU A 75 26.32 5.67 -3.13
C GLU A 75 25.83 7.12 -3.32
N HIS A 76 25.31 7.75 -2.27
CA HIS A 76 24.83 9.14 -2.27
C HIS A 76 25.51 9.96 -1.17
N THR A 77 26.06 11.11 -1.54
CA THR A 77 26.64 12.06 -0.59
C THR A 77 25.53 12.87 0.08
N LEU A 78 25.28 12.60 1.36
CA LEU A 78 24.28 13.29 2.17
C LEU A 78 24.65 14.76 2.35
N ARG A 79 23.64 15.62 2.21
CA ARG A 79 23.69 17.06 2.46
C ARG A 79 22.82 17.40 3.67
N ASP A 80 23.11 18.52 4.33
CA ASP A 80 22.30 19.00 5.46
C ASP A 80 20.82 19.10 5.08
N GLY A 81 19.97 18.47 5.91
CA GLY A 81 18.53 18.37 5.70
C GLY A 81 18.07 17.27 4.73
N ASP A 82 18.95 16.40 4.21
CA ASP A 82 18.54 15.22 3.44
C ASP A 82 17.71 14.26 4.31
N LEU A 83 16.56 13.81 3.78
CA LEU A 83 15.70 12.82 4.44
C LEU A 83 15.89 11.44 3.83
N VAL A 84 16.46 10.52 4.60
CA VAL A 84 16.63 9.11 4.25
C VAL A 84 15.42 8.31 4.73
N ALA A 85 14.84 7.48 3.87
CA ALA A 85 13.76 6.55 4.21
C ALA A 85 14.26 5.10 4.12
N ILE A 86 14.12 4.37 5.22
CA ILE A 86 14.51 2.96 5.38
C ILE A 86 13.32 2.25 6.03
N GLY A 87 12.57 1.48 5.24
CA GLY A 87 11.27 0.94 5.68
C GLY A 87 10.27 2.05 6.07
N SER A 88 9.66 1.92 7.24
CA SER A 88 8.82 2.96 7.85
C SER A 88 9.62 4.09 8.51
N ALA A 89 10.90 3.88 8.83
CA ALA A 89 11.73 4.88 9.49
C ALA A 89 12.10 6.03 8.56
N ARG A 90 12.20 7.25 9.13
CA ARG A 90 12.64 8.46 8.44
C ARG A 90 13.81 9.06 9.20
N LEU A 91 14.98 9.16 8.58
CA LEU A 91 16.20 9.67 9.19
C LEU A 91 16.53 11.01 8.53
N LEU A 92 16.39 12.11 9.27
CA LEU A 92 16.81 13.43 8.80
C LEU A 92 18.29 13.63 9.16
N PHE A 93 19.14 13.78 8.16
CA PHE A 93 20.55 14.11 8.36
C PHE A 93 20.70 15.60 8.66
N GLN A 94 21.42 15.91 9.74
CA GLN A 94 21.71 17.28 10.14
C GLN A 94 23.22 17.45 10.36
N LEU A 95 23.80 18.46 9.73
CA LEU A 95 25.10 18.98 10.12
C LEU A 95 24.90 19.96 11.27
N ASP A 96 25.78 19.92 12.27
CA ASP A 96 25.83 20.97 13.28
C ASP A 96 26.48 22.20 12.64
N ASN A 97 25.67 23.03 11.99
CA ASN A 97 26.08 24.30 11.40
C ASN A 97 26.45 25.30 12.51
N ALA A 98 27.68 25.21 13.01
CA ALA A 98 28.36 26.32 13.63
C ALA A 98 28.97 27.18 12.51
N HIS A 99 28.53 28.44 12.46
CA HIS A 99 28.86 29.49 11.49
C HIS A 99 28.14 29.53 10.15
N ASP A 100 27.70 30.75 9.86
CA ASP A 100 27.27 31.27 8.58
C ASP A 100 28.37 31.09 7.52
N LEU A 101 28.05 30.35 6.46
CA LEU A 101 28.70 30.49 5.16
C LEU A 101 27.64 30.42 4.07
N GLU A 102 27.84 31.25 3.05
CA GLU A 102 26.86 31.58 2.02
C GLU A 102 26.49 30.35 1.16
N PRO A 103 25.30 30.33 0.52
CA PRO A 103 24.95 29.27 -0.42
C PRO A 103 26.01 29.18 -1.52
N ALA A 104 26.67 28.03 -1.61
CA ALA A 104 27.71 27.75 -2.59
C ALA A 104 27.26 28.17 -4.00
N ALA A 105 28.09 28.98 -4.63
CA ALA A 105 27.75 29.69 -5.86
C ALA A 105 27.31 28.75 -6.98
N SER A 106 26.29 29.20 -7.72
CA SER A 106 26.06 28.77 -9.11
C SER A 106 27.27 29.10 -9.97
N ASP A 107 27.45 28.35 -11.06
CA ASP A 107 28.57 28.45 -12.00
C ASP A 107 28.86 29.90 -12.47
N PRO A 108 30.15 30.25 -12.71
CA PRO A 108 30.52 31.61 -13.07
C PRO A 108 30.01 32.02 -14.47
N PRO A 109 29.58 33.29 -14.65
CA PRO A 109 29.14 33.78 -15.95
C PRO A 109 30.33 34.07 -16.87
N VAL A 110 30.22 33.66 -18.14
CA VAL A 110 31.10 34.15 -19.21
C VAL A 110 30.68 35.57 -19.56
N ALA A 111 31.64 36.50 -19.62
CA ALA A 111 31.38 37.90 -19.88
C ALA A 111 31.45 38.26 -21.37
N ASP A 112 30.41 38.94 -21.86
CA ASP A 112 30.32 39.90 -22.97
C ASP A 112 28.92 40.55 -22.88
N GLY A 113 28.69 41.86 -23.08
CA GLY A 113 29.60 42.97 -23.32
C GLY A 113 28.96 44.32 -22.91
N GLU A 114 29.43 45.43 -23.48
CA GLU A 114 29.02 46.81 -23.18
C GLU A 114 27.70 47.26 -23.86
N ALA A 115 26.84 48.04 -23.17
CA ALA A 115 26.64 49.48 -23.44
C ALA A 115 25.36 50.10 -22.81
N ALA A 116 25.47 51.39 -22.49
CA ALA A 116 24.47 52.41 -22.13
C ALA A 116 23.16 52.40 -22.98
N SER A 117 22.03 53.03 -22.61
CA SER A 117 21.55 53.76 -21.41
C SER A 117 20.11 54.22 -21.68
N ASP A 118 19.20 54.29 -20.70
CA ASP A 118 18.26 55.42 -20.61
C ASP A 118 17.43 55.47 -19.31
N MET A 119 16.97 56.66 -18.97
CA MET A 119 16.07 56.93 -17.83
C MET A 119 14.62 57.07 -18.29
N ARG A 120 13.66 56.52 -17.52
CA ARG A 120 12.42 57.21 -17.04
C ARG A 120 11.42 56.24 -16.39
N ASP A 121 11.02 56.61 -15.18
CA ASP A 121 9.65 56.64 -14.64
C ASP A 121 8.61 55.62 -15.14
N ALA A 122 8.23 54.68 -14.27
CA ALA A 122 6.82 54.35 -13.99
C ALA A 122 6.66 53.42 -12.76
N GLU A 123 5.92 53.91 -11.77
CA GLU A 123 4.91 53.20 -10.98
C GLU A 123 4.94 51.66 -10.87
N ALA A 124 5.18 51.20 -9.65
CA ALA A 124 4.42 50.15 -8.97
C ALA A 124 4.07 48.85 -9.74
N ASP A 125 4.99 47.88 -9.74
CA ASP A 125 4.60 46.47 -9.67
C ASP A 125 5.19 45.77 -8.44
N LYS A 126 4.33 44.99 -7.75
CA LYS A 126 4.68 44.19 -6.58
C LYS A 126 5.20 42.83 -7.03
N GLY A 127 6.35 42.84 -7.70
CA GLY A 127 7.11 41.64 -8.10
C GLY A 127 7.58 40.82 -6.89
N SER A 128 6.68 40.00 -6.34
CA SER A 128 6.96 39.15 -5.18
C SER A 128 8.04 38.10 -5.51
N PRO A 129 9.12 37.98 -4.71
CA PRO A 129 10.27 37.18 -5.09
C PRO A 129 10.00 35.67 -5.01
N SER A 130 10.05 35.02 -6.17
CA SER A 130 10.52 33.63 -6.35
C SER A 130 10.03 32.56 -5.37
N GLY A 131 8.72 32.31 -5.31
CA GLY A 131 8.18 30.95 -5.17
C GLY A 131 8.58 30.11 -3.94
N LYS A 132 8.91 30.74 -2.80
CA LYS A 132 9.19 30.05 -1.53
C LYS A 132 7.88 29.64 -0.84
N SER A 133 7.51 28.38 -1.00
CA SER A 133 6.47 27.76 -0.14
C SER A 133 6.97 27.69 1.31
N ARG A 134 6.08 27.72 2.29
CA ARG A 134 6.40 27.44 3.71
C ARG A 134 5.95 26.04 4.09
N CYS A 135 6.72 25.38 4.95
CA CYS A 135 6.33 24.09 5.53
C CYS A 135 5.12 24.25 6.46
N PRO A 136 4.03 23.45 6.32
CA PRO A 136 2.86 23.54 7.18
C PRO A 136 3.09 23.03 8.62
N SER A 137 4.22 22.36 8.89
CA SER A 137 4.56 21.78 10.21
C SER A 137 5.52 22.65 11.03
N CYS A 138 6.39 23.45 10.40
CA CYS A 138 7.41 24.23 11.11
C CYS A 138 7.69 25.63 10.50
N GLU A 139 6.86 26.06 9.55
CA GLU A 139 6.92 27.34 8.82
C GLU A 139 8.23 27.67 8.09
N ALA A 140 9.23 26.78 8.12
CA ALA A 140 10.48 26.95 7.41
C ALA A 140 10.25 27.13 5.89
N PRO A 141 11.05 27.97 5.21
CA PRO A 141 11.00 28.08 3.76
C PRO A 141 11.38 26.74 3.12
N SER A 142 10.61 26.29 2.14
CA SER A 142 10.87 25.09 1.34
C SER A 142 11.11 25.42 -0.13
N LEU A 143 12.06 24.72 -0.73
CA LEU A 143 12.39 24.87 -2.15
C LEU A 143 11.28 24.27 -3.02
N LYS A 144 11.06 24.85 -4.20
CA LYS A 144 10.01 24.46 -5.16
C LYS A 144 10.01 22.96 -5.53
N ASN A 145 11.16 22.29 -5.42
CA ASN A 145 11.34 20.88 -5.75
C ASN A 145 11.47 19.91 -4.55
N ASP A 146 11.49 20.38 -3.30
CA ASP A 146 11.58 19.48 -2.14
C ASP A 146 10.29 18.67 -1.92
N ARG A 147 10.39 17.36 -1.64
CA ARG A 147 9.26 16.51 -1.19
C ARG A 147 9.08 16.51 0.33
N PHE A 148 10.13 16.83 1.08
CA PHE A 148 10.14 16.85 2.54
C PHE A 148 10.80 18.15 3.02
N CYS A 149 10.38 18.65 4.17
CA CYS A 149 10.99 19.84 4.76
C CYS A 149 12.36 19.50 5.33
N ARG A 150 13.41 20.16 4.84
CA ARG A 150 14.79 19.98 5.33
C ARG A 150 15.00 20.30 6.82
N LYS A 151 14.12 21.10 7.43
CA LYS A 151 14.21 21.48 8.85
C LYS A 151 13.58 20.48 9.82
N CYS A 152 12.39 19.97 9.51
CA CYS A 152 11.64 19.06 10.38
C CYS A 152 11.37 17.66 9.77
N GLY A 153 11.76 17.40 8.53
CA GLY A 153 11.47 16.15 7.82
C GLY A 153 10.00 15.93 7.44
N ALA A 154 9.11 16.91 7.64
CA ALA A 154 7.68 16.75 7.35
C ALA A 154 7.43 16.67 5.84
N GLU A 155 6.51 15.81 5.42
CA GLU A 155 6.13 15.66 4.01
C GLU A 155 5.44 16.93 3.49
N LEU A 156 5.99 17.50 2.43
CA LEU A 156 5.48 18.72 1.81
C LEU A 156 4.41 18.34 0.80
N VAL A 157 3.19 18.11 1.32
CA VAL A 157 2.00 17.85 0.51
C VAL A 157 1.72 19.04 -0.39
N ARG A 158 2.24 18.99 -1.63
CA ARG A 158 1.90 19.97 -2.66
C ARG A 158 0.45 19.78 -3.03
N LYS A 159 -0.35 20.84 -2.89
CA LYS A 159 -1.66 20.93 -3.55
C LYS A 159 -1.42 20.84 -5.06
N GLN A 160 -1.56 19.64 -5.63
CA GLN A 160 -1.48 19.44 -7.07
C GLN A 160 -2.60 20.26 -7.71
N VAL A 161 -2.37 20.78 -8.91
CA VAL A 161 -3.38 21.55 -9.66
C VAL A 161 -3.66 20.80 -10.95
N ALA A 162 -4.87 20.27 -11.07
CA ALA A 162 -5.37 19.68 -12.30
C ALA A 162 -6.13 20.71 -13.13
N VAL A 163 -6.23 20.48 -14.44
CA VAL A 163 -7.15 21.20 -15.31
C VAL A 163 -8.37 20.30 -15.53
N CYS A 164 -9.57 20.82 -15.34
CA CYS A 164 -10.79 20.07 -15.62
C CYS A 164 -10.92 19.80 -17.12
N THR A 165 -10.97 18.52 -17.50
CA THR A 165 -11.12 18.07 -18.89
C THR A 165 -12.43 18.50 -19.55
N ALA A 166 -13.47 18.82 -18.76
CA ALA A 166 -14.77 19.25 -19.28
C ALA A 166 -14.93 20.77 -19.43
N CYS A 167 -14.20 21.60 -18.66
CA CYS A 167 -14.41 23.06 -18.67
C CYS A 167 -13.12 23.91 -18.68
N GLY A 168 -11.93 23.29 -18.78
CA GLY A 168 -10.64 23.99 -18.85
C GLY A 168 -10.22 24.73 -17.58
N ARG A 169 -11.04 24.74 -16.51
CA ARG A 169 -10.72 25.47 -15.27
C ARG A 169 -9.74 24.68 -14.40
N ARG A 170 -8.78 25.38 -13.79
CA ARG A 170 -7.83 24.84 -12.81
C ARG A 170 -8.55 24.47 -11.51
N VAL A 171 -8.26 23.30 -10.95
CA VAL A 171 -8.82 22.79 -9.69
C VAL A 171 -7.68 22.32 -8.78
N GLN A 172 -7.74 22.69 -7.49
CA GLN A 172 -6.78 22.22 -6.48
C GLN A 172 -7.16 20.80 -6.04
N LEU A 173 -6.19 19.89 -6.04
CA LEU A 173 -6.35 18.52 -5.56
C LEU A 173 -5.97 18.40 -4.07
N PRO A 174 -6.55 17.43 -3.33
CA PRO A 174 -7.54 16.46 -3.78
C PRO A 174 -8.95 17.08 -3.91
N ALA A 175 -9.54 16.98 -5.09
CA ALA A 175 -10.92 17.34 -5.38
C ALA A 175 -11.50 16.25 -6.28
N GLU A 176 -12.61 15.66 -5.86
CA GLU A 176 -13.28 14.58 -6.59
C GLU A 176 -14.09 15.11 -7.78
N PHE A 177 -14.51 16.38 -7.72
CA PHE A 177 -15.30 17.05 -8.74
C PHE A 177 -14.80 18.48 -8.99
N CYS A 178 -14.98 18.97 -10.20
CA CYS A 178 -14.74 20.37 -10.53
C CYS A 178 -15.85 21.25 -9.93
N GLY A 179 -15.53 22.04 -8.90
CA GLY A 179 -16.48 22.96 -8.24
C GLY A 179 -17.07 24.09 -9.11
N HIS A 180 -16.82 24.11 -10.42
CA HIS A 180 -17.45 25.01 -11.37
C HIS A 180 -18.49 24.33 -12.28
N CYS A 181 -18.24 23.08 -12.70
CA CYS A 181 -19.08 22.37 -13.69
C CYS A 181 -19.60 21.00 -13.21
N GLY A 182 -19.25 20.57 -11.98
CA GLY A 182 -19.67 19.30 -11.41
C GLY A 182 -19.02 18.04 -12.00
N HIS A 183 -18.20 18.16 -13.06
CA HIS A 183 -17.54 17.01 -13.67
C HIS A 183 -16.58 16.32 -12.70
N GLU A 184 -16.67 14.99 -12.60
CA GLU A 184 -15.73 14.18 -11.83
C GLU A 184 -14.31 14.33 -12.39
N LEU A 185 -13.35 14.54 -11.49
CA LEU A 185 -11.94 14.63 -11.86
C LEU A 185 -11.32 13.22 -11.77
N PRO A 186 -10.47 12.82 -12.72
CA PRO A 186 -9.81 11.52 -12.66
C PRO A 186 -9.01 11.41 -11.37
N ALA A 187 -9.22 10.31 -10.62
CA ALA A 187 -8.65 10.11 -9.30
C ALA A 187 -7.15 10.48 -9.24
N SER A 188 -6.80 11.40 -8.33
CA SER A 188 -5.55 12.16 -8.29
C SER A 188 -4.25 11.35 -8.15
N ASP A 189 -4.34 10.03 -8.01
CA ASP A 189 -3.21 9.10 -7.93
C ASP A 189 -2.65 8.68 -9.31
N LYS A 190 -3.19 9.20 -10.42
CA LYS A 190 -2.76 8.86 -11.79
C LYS A 190 -2.03 9.98 -12.57
N VAL A 191 -1.63 11.07 -11.91
CA VAL A 191 -0.76 12.10 -12.53
C VAL A 191 0.52 12.30 -11.72
N ALA A 192 1.27 11.21 -11.56
CA ALA A 192 2.71 11.32 -11.35
C ALA A 192 3.38 11.55 -12.73
N SER A 193 4.17 12.63 -12.83
CA SER A 193 5.06 12.95 -13.95
C SER A 193 4.45 12.90 -15.37
N THR A 194 3.67 13.92 -15.71
CA THR A 194 3.75 14.52 -17.06
C THR A 194 4.20 15.98 -16.91
N GLN A 195 5.51 16.19 -16.80
CA GLN A 195 6.08 17.51 -17.06
C GLN A 195 6.09 17.70 -18.58
N ALA A 196 5.13 18.47 -19.09
CA ALA A 196 5.20 19.06 -20.42
C ALA A 196 4.50 20.43 -20.35
N ASN A 197 5.15 21.41 -20.95
CA ASN A 197 4.83 22.84 -20.86
C ASN A 197 3.35 23.13 -21.16
N ALA A 198 2.70 23.90 -20.29
CA ALA A 198 1.43 24.58 -20.56
C ALA A 198 1.69 26.09 -20.76
N ALA A 199 2.63 26.38 -21.65
CA ALA A 199 2.52 27.53 -22.54
C ALA A 199 1.89 27.01 -23.84
N ASP A 200 1.17 27.87 -24.57
CA ASP A 200 0.56 27.59 -25.87
C ASP A 200 -0.44 26.42 -25.94
N LEU A 201 -1.68 26.68 -25.48
CA LEU A 201 -2.87 26.15 -26.17
C LEU A 201 -3.96 27.22 -26.22
N ASP A 202 -4.27 27.66 -27.44
CA ASP A 202 -5.27 28.68 -27.77
C ASP A 202 -6.69 28.29 -27.35
N LEU A 203 -7.44 29.29 -26.86
CA LEU A 203 -8.89 29.23 -26.71
C LEU A 203 -9.55 29.49 -28.06
N LYS A 204 -10.22 28.49 -28.64
CA LYS A 204 -11.31 28.70 -29.62
C LYS A 204 -12.27 27.52 -29.75
N ASN A 205 -13.56 27.87 -29.79
CA ASN A 205 -14.71 27.10 -30.27
C ASN A 205 -15.06 25.78 -29.57
N THR A 206 -16.02 25.87 -28.65
CA THR A 206 -17.09 24.86 -28.54
C THR A 206 -18.45 25.55 -28.61
N ASP A 207 -19.28 25.02 -29.50
CA ASP A 207 -20.58 25.50 -29.95
C ASP A 207 -21.67 25.41 -28.84
N PRO A 208 -22.47 26.46 -28.57
CA PRO A 208 -23.45 26.45 -27.49
C PRO A 208 -24.73 25.64 -27.76
N ASP A 209 -24.99 25.18 -29.00
CA ASP A 209 -26.36 24.82 -29.44
C ASP A 209 -26.72 23.32 -29.41
N ARG A 210 -26.22 22.55 -28.42
CA ARG A 210 -26.54 21.12 -28.29
C ARG A 210 -27.60 20.85 -27.20
N PRO A 211 -28.83 20.42 -27.54
CA PRO A 211 -29.90 20.27 -26.56
C PRO A 211 -29.69 19.10 -25.60
N ASP A 212 -30.09 19.31 -24.34
CA ASP A 212 -29.89 18.41 -23.21
C ASP A 212 -30.48 17.01 -23.42
N ARG A 213 -29.65 15.99 -23.19
CA ARG A 213 -30.11 14.61 -23.00
C ARG A 213 -29.98 14.26 -21.51
N GLN A 214 -31.11 14.28 -20.80
CA GLN A 214 -31.16 13.95 -19.37
C GLN A 214 -30.56 12.56 -19.09
N PRO A 215 -29.58 12.44 -18.18
CA PRO A 215 -29.07 11.14 -17.75
C PRO A 215 -30.10 10.42 -16.88
N ALA A 216 -30.17 9.10 -17.02
CA ALA A 216 -31.08 8.25 -16.25
C ALA A 216 -30.73 8.26 -14.73
N PRO A 217 -31.70 7.96 -13.83
CA PRO A 217 -31.47 8.02 -12.39
C PRO A 217 -30.35 7.09 -11.91
N LEU A 218 -29.33 7.67 -11.28
CA LEU A 218 -28.20 6.94 -10.70
C LEU A 218 -28.63 6.22 -9.41
N GLU A 219 -28.55 4.89 -9.40
CA GLU A 219 -28.64 4.11 -8.17
C GLU A 219 -27.48 4.45 -7.22
N ARG A 220 -27.78 4.69 -5.94
CA ARG A 220 -26.79 5.07 -4.93
C ARG A 220 -25.85 3.91 -4.60
N ARG A 221 -24.66 3.88 -5.19
CA ARG A 221 -23.55 3.08 -4.65
C ARG A 221 -23.09 3.67 -3.31
N LYS A 222 -23.02 2.82 -2.29
CA LYS A 222 -22.47 3.17 -0.97
C LYS A 222 -20.95 3.40 -1.09
N PRO A 223 -20.37 4.38 -0.36
CA PRO A 223 -18.94 4.69 -0.44
C PRO A 223 -18.12 3.75 0.44
N GLY A 224 -16.83 3.58 0.08
CA GLY A 224 -15.79 3.20 1.04
C GLY A 224 -14.96 1.96 0.70
N MET A 225 -13.96 2.09 -0.18
CA MET A 225 -12.74 1.29 -0.01
C MET A 225 -11.48 1.96 -0.58
N ARG A 226 -10.52 2.28 0.29
CA ARG A 226 -9.12 2.54 -0.08
C ARG A 226 -8.50 1.23 -0.60
N LYS A 227 -8.16 1.15 -1.89
CA LYS A 227 -7.31 0.06 -2.40
C LYS A 227 -5.92 0.15 -1.75
N ARG A 228 -5.44 -0.89 -1.06
CA ARG A 228 -4.04 -0.91 -0.62
C ARG A 228 -3.15 -1.29 -1.82
N LYS A 229 -1.94 -0.72 -1.87
CA LYS A 229 -1.18 -0.62 -3.13
C LYS A 229 -0.57 -1.93 -3.67
N ASN A 230 -0.58 -3.02 -2.90
CA ASN A 230 0.08 -4.31 -3.23
C ASN A 230 -0.84 -5.54 -3.05
N GLU A 231 -2.16 -5.38 -3.10
CA GLU A 231 -3.11 -6.49 -2.93
C GLU A 231 -3.28 -7.29 -4.23
N GLU A 232 -2.39 -8.27 -4.47
CA GLU A 232 -2.64 -9.25 -5.54
C GLU A 232 -3.86 -10.13 -5.17
N PRO A 233 -4.94 -10.11 -5.97
CA PRO A 233 -6.10 -10.94 -5.70
C PRO A 233 -5.74 -12.41 -5.93
N ALA A 234 -6.02 -13.27 -4.94
CA ALA A 234 -5.68 -14.68 -5.02
C ALA A 234 -6.50 -15.35 -6.14
N GLY A 235 -5.82 -15.71 -7.24
CA GLY A 235 -6.45 -16.35 -8.40
C GLY A 235 -6.98 -17.77 -8.13
N PHE A 236 -7.81 -18.27 -9.05
CA PHE A 236 -8.51 -19.56 -8.92
C PHE A 236 -7.59 -20.73 -8.53
N GLY A 237 -6.44 -20.89 -9.21
CA GLY A 237 -5.53 -22.01 -8.97
C GLY A 237 -4.99 -22.07 -7.54
N VAL A 238 -4.58 -20.93 -6.96
CA VAL A 238 -4.07 -20.87 -5.57
C VAL A 238 -5.18 -21.25 -4.58
N ARG A 239 -6.42 -20.81 -4.82
CA ARG A 239 -7.58 -21.19 -4.00
C ARG A 239 -7.92 -22.67 -4.11
N LEU A 240 -7.78 -23.26 -5.30
CA LEU A 240 -7.99 -24.69 -5.52
C LEU A 240 -6.94 -25.52 -4.77
N VAL A 241 -5.65 -25.17 -4.87
CA VAL A 241 -4.59 -25.87 -4.12
C VAL A 241 -4.82 -25.75 -2.60
N ALA A 242 -5.20 -24.57 -2.10
CA ALA A 242 -5.53 -24.41 -0.67
C ALA A 242 -6.73 -25.29 -0.26
N ALA A 243 -7.76 -25.41 -1.11
CA ALA A 243 -8.92 -26.27 -0.85
C ALA A 243 -8.55 -27.77 -0.87
N VAL A 244 -7.63 -28.19 -1.74
CA VAL A 244 -7.07 -29.56 -1.73
C VAL A 244 -6.29 -29.83 -0.45
N VAL A 245 -5.46 -28.89 0.00
CA VAL A 245 -4.70 -29.01 1.27
C VAL A 245 -5.65 -29.07 2.48
N ASP A 246 -6.62 -28.16 2.58
CA ASP A 246 -7.65 -28.20 3.64
C ASP A 246 -8.45 -29.53 3.59
N GLY A 247 -8.75 -30.02 2.39
CA GLY A 247 -9.41 -31.31 2.15
C GLY A 247 -8.58 -32.51 2.59
N MET A 248 -7.26 -32.49 2.42
CA MET A 248 -6.35 -33.52 2.95
C MET A 248 -6.26 -33.47 4.47
N ILE A 249 -6.18 -32.26 5.06
CA ILE A 249 -6.11 -32.06 6.52
C ILE A 249 -7.33 -32.64 7.24
N LEU A 250 -8.54 -32.45 6.69
CA LEU A 250 -9.78 -33.01 7.25
C LEU A 250 -10.04 -34.45 6.80
N GLY A 251 -9.70 -34.78 5.55
CA GLY A 251 -10.04 -36.04 4.90
C GLY A 251 -9.15 -37.21 5.30
N ILE A 252 -7.83 -37.02 5.49
CA ILE A 252 -6.92 -38.12 5.86
C ILE A 252 -7.26 -38.70 7.24
N PRO A 253 -7.48 -37.89 8.32
CA PRO A 253 -7.88 -38.44 9.62
C PRO A 253 -9.24 -39.13 9.57
N LEU A 254 -10.21 -38.60 8.80
CA LEU A 254 -11.50 -39.26 8.57
C LEU A 254 -11.34 -40.60 7.84
N PHE A 255 -10.53 -40.64 6.78
CA PHE A 255 -10.31 -41.85 6.00
C PHE A 255 -9.63 -42.93 6.84
N LEU A 256 -8.60 -42.58 7.62
CA LEU A 256 -7.93 -43.52 8.52
C LEU A 256 -8.86 -44.03 9.63
N THR A 257 -9.65 -43.14 10.25
CA THR A 257 -10.62 -43.56 11.29
C THR A 257 -11.73 -44.44 10.71
N THR A 258 -12.28 -44.11 9.54
CA THR A 258 -13.29 -44.95 8.87
C THR A 258 -12.75 -46.28 8.37
N LEU A 259 -11.49 -46.33 7.90
CA LEU A 259 -10.81 -47.58 7.54
C LEU A 259 -10.66 -48.50 8.76
N VAL A 260 -10.15 -47.97 9.88
CA VAL A 260 -10.02 -48.73 11.14
C VAL A 260 -11.39 -49.21 11.64
N TRP A 261 -12.39 -48.32 11.70
CA TRP A 261 -13.74 -48.70 12.12
C TRP A 261 -14.40 -49.71 11.18
N GLY A 262 -14.16 -49.60 9.87
CA GLY A 262 -14.67 -50.53 8.86
C GLY A 262 -14.06 -51.92 9.01
N THR A 263 -12.73 -52.02 9.20
CA THR A 263 -12.07 -53.31 9.48
C THR A 263 -12.55 -53.93 10.80
N PHE A 264 -12.74 -53.12 11.85
CA PHE A 264 -13.30 -53.59 13.11
C PHE A 264 -14.74 -54.11 12.93
N ALA A 265 -15.62 -53.36 12.26
CA ALA A 265 -16.98 -53.77 11.99
C ALA A 265 -17.06 -55.08 11.16
N LEU A 266 -16.16 -55.26 10.19
CA LEU A 266 -16.05 -56.49 9.40
C LEU A 266 -15.55 -57.68 10.24
N SER A 267 -14.61 -57.47 11.17
CA SER A 267 -14.19 -58.51 12.12
C SER A 267 -15.28 -58.88 13.12
N ALA A 268 -16.09 -57.91 13.56
CA ALA A 268 -17.20 -58.11 14.50
C ALA A 268 -18.41 -58.83 13.90
N THR A 269 -18.47 -59.02 12.57
CA THR A 269 -19.63 -59.63 11.90
C THR A 269 -19.81 -61.13 12.23
N GLY A 270 -18.82 -61.76 12.88
CA GLY A 270 -18.87 -63.15 13.36
C GLY A 270 -19.34 -63.34 14.81
N THR A 271 -19.38 -62.30 15.66
CA THR A 271 -19.61 -62.46 17.11
C THR A 271 -20.46 -61.33 17.71
N GLY A 272 -21.77 -61.55 17.83
CA GLY A 272 -22.66 -60.72 18.67
C GLY A 272 -23.87 -60.08 17.95
N PRO A 273 -24.74 -59.36 18.70
CA PRO A 273 -26.01 -58.85 18.19
C PRO A 273 -25.86 -57.80 17.08
N ARG A 274 -26.63 -57.97 15.99
CA ARG A 274 -26.53 -57.21 14.73
C ARG A 274 -27.03 -55.74 14.78
N SER A 275 -27.03 -55.06 15.92
CA SER A 275 -27.69 -53.75 16.09
C SER A 275 -26.80 -52.52 15.93
N LEU A 276 -25.47 -52.66 15.91
CA LEU A 276 -24.53 -51.53 15.97
C LEU A 276 -23.98 -50.98 14.62
N PRO A 277 -23.83 -51.75 13.51
CA PRO A 277 -23.21 -51.20 12.30
C PRO A 277 -24.05 -50.15 11.55
N SER A 278 -25.38 -50.29 11.54
CA SER A 278 -26.25 -49.53 10.64
C SER A 278 -26.48 -48.08 11.03
N PHE A 279 -26.27 -47.71 12.31
CA PHE A 279 -26.48 -46.34 12.80
C PHE A 279 -25.24 -45.44 12.63
N SER A 280 -24.04 -46.01 12.59
CA SER A 280 -22.78 -45.22 12.58
C SER A 280 -22.53 -44.50 11.25
N PHE A 281 -22.81 -45.13 10.11
CA PHE A 281 -22.58 -44.56 8.78
C PHE A 281 -23.45 -43.32 8.47
N PRO A 282 -24.78 -43.32 8.66
CA PRO A 282 -25.59 -42.13 8.39
C PRO A 282 -25.28 -40.98 9.36
N LEU A 283 -24.94 -41.28 10.63
CA LEU A 283 -24.51 -40.26 11.58
C LEU A 283 -23.21 -39.59 11.12
N LEU A 284 -22.23 -40.37 10.64
CA LEU A 284 -20.97 -39.83 10.13
C LEU A 284 -21.16 -38.99 8.86
N ALA A 285 -22.06 -39.40 7.97
CA ALA A 285 -22.40 -38.67 6.74
C ALA A 285 -23.01 -37.27 7.01
N ILE A 286 -23.62 -37.05 8.19
CA ILE A 286 -24.13 -35.75 8.63
C ILE A 286 -23.08 -35.01 9.49
N ALA A 287 -22.40 -35.72 10.39
CA ALA A 287 -21.41 -35.15 11.30
C ALA A 287 -20.18 -34.60 10.57
N PHE A 288 -19.72 -35.24 9.48
CA PHE A 288 -18.54 -34.77 8.75
C PHE A 288 -18.77 -33.44 8.00
N PRO A 289 -19.86 -33.23 7.23
CA PRO A 289 -20.20 -31.91 6.69
C PRO A 289 -20.35 -30.84 7.77
N MET A 290 -20.94 -31.18 8.93
CA MET A 290 -21.07 -30.26 10.06
C MET A 290 -19.70 -29.90 10.68
N LEU A 291 -18.79 -30.86 10.79
CA LEU A 291 -17.40 -30.65 11.23
C LEU A 291 -16.63 -29.76 10.23
N CYS A 292 -16.79 -30.01 8.92
CA CYS A 292 -16.21 -29.17 7.88
C CYS A 292 -16.75 -27.73 7.95
N LEU A 293 -18.06 -27.57 8.06
CA LEU A 293 -18.72 -26.27 8.20
C LEU A 293 -18.19 -25.52 9.42
N PHE A 294 -18.13 -26.19 10.58
CA PHE A 294 -17.59 -25.62 11.81
C PHE A 294 -16.13 -25.20 11.63
N TYR A 295 -15.27 -26.07 11.08
CA TYR A 295 -13.86 -25.78 10.79
C TYR A 295 -13.70 -24.53 9.91
N PHE A 296 -14.39 -24.48 8.76
CA PHE A 296 -14.26 -23.34 7.83
C PHE A 296 -14.78 -22.04 8.45
N VAL A 297 -15.96 -22.06 9.08
CA VAL A 297 -16.54 -20.86 9.71
C VAL A 297 -15.69 -20.39 10.90
N PHE A 298 -15.16 -21.31 11.71
CA PHE A 298 -14.29 -20.98 12.84
C PHE A 298 -12.97 -20.34 12.38
N PHE A 299 -12.25 -20.98 11.45
CA PHE A 299 -10.95 -20.46 10.98
C PHE A 299 -11.09 -19.16 10.19
N TRP A 300 -12.13 -19.00 9.36
CA TRP A 300 -12.40 -17.72 8.69
C TRP A 300 -12.79 -16.63 9.70
N GLY A 301 -13.67 -16.95 10.66
CA GLY A 301 -14.17 -16.00 11.65
C GLY A 301 -13.14 -15.55 12.69
N TYR A 302 -12.21 -16.43 13.08
CA TYR A 302 -11.18 -16.15 14.09
C TYR A 302 -9.84 -15.69 13.51
N ARG A 303 -9.40 -16.24 12.37
CA ARG A 303 -8.03 -16.06 11.84
C ARG A 303 -7.98 -15.49 10.44
N GLY A 304 -9.12 -15.31 9.76
CA GLY A 304 -9.18 -14.89 8.34
C GLY A 304 -8.65 -15.93 7.35
N ALA A 305 -8.00 -17.00 7.81
CA ALA A 305 -7.41 -18.04 6.96
C ALA A 305 -7.57 -19.41 7.62
N THR A 306 -7.85 -20.41 6.77
CA THR A 306 -7.75 -21.83 7.14
C THR A 306 -6.30 -22.30 7.00
N PRO A 307 -5.85 -23.34 7.72
CA PRO A 307 -4.51 -23.92 7.60
C PRO A 307 -3.97 -24.05 6.16
N GLY A 308 -4.72 -24.62 5.22
CA GLY A 308 -4.31 -24.75 3.81
C GLY A 308 -4.21 -23.42 3.06
N LYS A 309 -5.00 -22.41 3.45
CA LYS A 309 -4.92 -21.03 2.93
C LYS A 309 -3.73 -20.28 3.51
N SER A 310 -3.47 -20.46 4.80
CA SER A 310 -2.30 -19.92 5.49
C SER A 310 -1.00 -20.49 4.94
N LEU A 311 -0.97 -21.76 4.52
CA LEU A 311 0.19 -22.40 3.89
C LEU A 311 0.57 -21.76 2.54
N LEU A 312 -0.44 -21.31 1.77
CA LEU A 312 -0.23 -20.61 0.49
C LEU A 312 -0.19 -19.09 0.62
N ALA A 313 -0.07 -18.59 1.85
CA ALA A 313 -0.01 -17.16 2.16
C ALA A 313 -1.20 -16.37 1.57
N ILE A 314 -2.41 -16.93 1.65
CA ILE A 314 -3.66 -16.26 1.25
C ILE A 314 -4.60 -16.07 2.45
N VAL A 315 -5.19 -14.87 2.56
CA VAL A 315 -6.07 -14.48 3.66
C VAL A 315 -7.41 -13.97 3.12
N VAL A 316 -8.48 -14.29 3.83
CA VAL A 316 -9.82 -13.73 3.62
C VAL A 316 -9.98 -12.52 4.51
N GLU A 317 -10.29 -11.40 3.88
CA GLU A 317 -10.60 -10.13 4.51
C GLU A 317 -11.94 -9.61 3.97
N SER A 318 -12.49 -8.59 4.60
CA SER A 318 -13.68 -7.93 4.11
C SER A 318 -13.36 -6.97 2.94
N GLU A 319 -14.37 -6.57 2.18
CA GLU A 319 -14.41 -5.17 1.69
C GLU A 319 -14.30 -4.24 2.92
N GLU A 320 -13.71 -3.04 2.84
CA GLU A 320 -13.18 -2.27 4.00
C GLU A 320 -11.80 -2.76 4.49
N GLY A 321 -11.46 -4.04 4.32
CA GLY A 321 -10.10 -4.57 4.52
C GLY A 321 -9.80 -5.00 5.96
N GLU A 322 -10.82 -5.51 6.65
CA GLU A 322 -10.72 -6.05 8.00
C GLU A 322 -10.40 -7.56 7.95
N SER A 323 -9.44 -7.98 8.78
CA SER A 323 -9.18 -9.39 9.06
C SER A 323 -8.90 -9.55 10.57
N PRO A 324 -9.53 -10.51 11.27
CA PRO A 324 -10.48 -11.51 10.76
C PRO A 324 -11.88 -10.93 10.46
N ILE A 325 -12.62 -11.60 9.57
CA ILE A 325 -13.93 -11.12 9.06
C ILE A 325 -15.12 -11.30 10.04
N GLY A 326 -14.90 -11.98 11.18
CA GLY A 326 -15.96 -12.33 12.13
C GLY A 326 -16.89 -13.46 11.67
N PHE A 327 -17.56 -14.09 12.63
CA PHE A 327 -18.36 -15.32 12.39
C PHE A 327 -19.57 -15.11 11.47
N GLN A 328 -20.19 -13.92 11.46
CA GLN A 328 -21.36 -13.63 10.61
C GLN A 328 -20.98 -13.62 9.11
N ARG A 329 -19.95 -12.85 8.73
CA ARG A 329 -19.43 -12.83 7.34
C ARG A 329 -18.90 -14.22 6.94
N ALA A 330 -18.27 -14.96 7.87
CA ALA A 330 -17.83 -16.34 7.63
C ALA A 330 -18.99 -17.33 7.38
N ALA A 331 -20.11 -17.22 8.11
CA ALA A 331 -21.29 -18.04 7.88
C ALA A 331 -22.01 -17.70 6.56
N LEU A 332 -22.14 -16.41 6.23
CA LEU A 332 -22.65 -15.95 4.93
C LEU A 332 -21.81 -16.50 3.76
N ARG A 333 -20.47 -16.52 3.93
CA ARG A 333 -19.56 -17.14 2.98
C ARG A 333 -19.87 -18.62 2.79
N ALA A 334 -20.05 -19.38 3.88
CA ALA A 334 -20.41 -20.80 3.81
C ALA A 334 -21.75 -21.06 3.10
N LEU A 335 -22.79 -20.24 3.35
CA LEU A 335 -24.06 -20.30 2.59
C LEU A 335 -23.84 -20.06 1.09
N GLY A 336 -22.95 -19.13 0.74
CA GLY A 336 -22.55 -18.91 -0.66
C GLY A 336 -21.83 -20.10 -1.31
N TYR A 337 -21.11 -20.93 -0.55
CA TYR A 337 -20.56 -22.20 -1.05
C TYR A 337 -21.68 -23.22 -1.34
N VAL A 338 -22.67 -23.33 -0.46
CA VAL A 338 -23.86 -24.19 -0.68
C VAL A 338 -24.63 -23.75 -1.91
N ALA A 339 -24.90 -22.45 -2.06
CA ALA A 339 -25.53 -21.90 -3.27
C ALA A 339 -24.71 -22.19 -4.54
N SER A 340 -23.39 -22.04 -4.48
CA SER A 340 -22.48 -22.36 -5.60
C SER A 340 -22.51 -23.85 -5.97
N LEU A 341 -22.67 -24.74 -4.98
CA LEU A 341 -22.80 -26.19 -5.18
C LEU A 341 -24.15 -26.57 -5.81
N LEU A 342 -25.25 -25.98 -5.33
CA LEU A 342 -26.59 -26.16 -5.89
C LEU A 342 -26.68 -25.70 -7.35
N MET A 343 -25.95 -24.64 -7.71
CA MET A 343 -25.78 -24.20 -9.11
C MET A 343 -24.69 -24.99 -9.87
N MET A 344 -24.45 -26.25 -9.50
CA MET A 344 -23.52 -27.18 -10.16
C MET A 344 -22.10 -26.62 -10.34
N GLY A 345 -21.63 -25.84 -9.38
CA GLY A 345 -20.28 -25.25 -9.36
C GLY A 345 -20.14 -23.91 -10.09
N LEU A 346 -21.19 -23.40 -10.74
CA LEU A 346 -21.12 -22.16 -11.56
C LEU A 346 -20.62 -20.95 -10.76
N GLY A 347 -20.92 -20.87 -9.46
CA GLY A 347 -20.44 -19.82 -8.57
C GLY A 347 -18.92 -19.78 -8.34
N PHE A 348 -18.20 -20.87 -8.66
CA PHE A 348 -16.73 -20.93 -8.66
C PHE A 348 -16.14 -20.56 -10.03
N VAL A 349 -16.84 -20.86 -11.13
CA VAL A 349 -16.42 -20.51 -12.49
C VAL A 349 -16.22 -19.00 -12.63
N LEU A 350 -17.07 -18.20 -11.96
CA LEU A 350 -16.92 -16.75 -11.84
C LEU A 350 -15.54 -16.28 -11.33
N ILE A 351 -14.83 -17.05 -10.51
CA ILE A 351 -13.50 -16.71 -9.99
C ILE A 351 -12.46 -16.70 -11.12
N ALA A 352 -12.57 -17.60 -12.10
CA ALA A 352 -11.63 -17.68 -13.22
C ALA A 352 -11.78 -16.46 -14.14
N PHE A 353 -13.02 -16.15 -14.53
CA PHE A 353 -13.35 -15.15 -15.56
C PHE A 353 -13.48 -13.71 -15.04
N SER A 354 -13.65 -13.48 -13.74
CA SER A 354 -13.76 -12.12 -13.19
C SER A 354 -12.41 -11.43 -13.01
N ASP A 355 -12.34 -10.12 -13.27
CA ASP A 355 -11.13 -9.31 -13.04
C ASP A 355 -10.81 -9.15 -11.55
N ASP A 356 -11.85 -9.13 -10.70
CA ASP A 356 -11.72 -9.05 -9.25
C ASP A 356 -11.44 -10.41 -8.57
N LYS A 357 -11.43 -11.51 -9.36
CA LYS A 357 -11.27 -12.89 -8.91
C LYS A 357 -12.23 -13.26 -7.76
N ARG A 358 -13.45 -12.72 -7.73
CA ARG A 358 -14.44 -13.00 -6.68
C ARG A 358 -15.45 -14.06 -7.12
N GLY A 359 -15.65 -15.05 -6.27
CA GLY A 359 -16.69 -16.06 -6.43
C GLY A 359 -18.06 -15.56 -5.95
N LEU A 360 -19.11 -16.32 -6.24
CA LEU A 360 -20.45 -16.03 -5.73
C LEU A 360 -20.46 -15.90 -4.20
N HIS A 361 -19.74 -16.79 -3.51
CA HIS A 361 -19.57 -16.77 -2.05
C HIS A 361 -18.80 -15.56 -1.51
N ASP A 362 -17.84 -15.02 -2.27
CA ASP A 362 -17.10 -13.82 -1.88
C ASP A 362 -18.03 -12.60 -1.92
N ARG A 363 -18.82 -12.49 -3.00
CA ARG A 363 -19.77 -11.40 -3.25
C ARG A 363 -20.94 -11.39 -2.26
N ILE A 364 -21.51 -12.57 -1.94
CA ILE A 364 -22.58 -12.69 -0.93
C ILE A 364 -22.09 -12.26 0.47
N ALA A 365 -20.83 -12.57 0.81
CA ALA A 365 -20.28 -12.29 2.13
C ALA A 365 -19.64 -10.89 2.27
N GLY A 366 -19.53 -10.11 1.19
CA GLY A 366 -18.77 -8.85 1.20
C GLY A 366 -17.28 -9.06 1.53
N THR A 367 -16.68 -10.14 0.99
CA THR A 367 -15.30 -10.54 1.29
C THR A 367 -14.45 -10.60 0.02
N ARG A 368 -13.13 -10.56 0.21
CA ARG A 368 -12.12 -10.72 -0.84
C ARG A 368 -10.99 -11.62 -0.31
N VAL A 369 -10.31 -12.30 -1.23
CA VAL A 369 -9.16 -13.15 -0.88
C VAL A 369 -7.93 -12.58 -1.55
N ILE A 370 -6.99 -12.10 -0.74
CA ILE A 370 -5.72 -11.53 -1.19
C ILE A 370 -4.58 -12.46 -0.87
N ARG A 371 -3.49 -12.31 -1.61
CA ARG A 371 -2.19 -12.89 -1.26
C ARG A 371 -1.47 -11.93 -0.31
N ASN A 372 -1.08 -12.45 0.85
CA ASN A 372 -0.28 -11.74 1.84
C ASN A 372 1.13 -12.35 1.82
N PRO A 373 2.09 -11.76 1.08
CA PRO A 373 3.37 -12.38 0.76
C PRO A 373 4.29 -12.61 1.98
#